data_AF-A0A6C0E3G6-F1
#
_entry.id   AF-A0A6C0E3G6-F1
#
_cell.length_a   1.000
_cell.length_b   1.000
_cell.length_c   1.000
_cell.angle_alpha   90.00
_cell.angle_beta   90.00
_cell.angle_gamma   90.00
#
_symmetry.space_group_name_H-M   'P 1'
#
loop_
_entity.id
_entity.type
_entity.pdbx_description
1 polymer ?
#
loop_
_entity_poly.entity_id
_entity_poly.type
_entity_poly.pdbx_seq_one_letter_code
_entity_poly.pdbx_strand_id
1 'polypeptide(L)'
;MANIFTLENTVDFTEKINIDSLYEKKQQMDLNKLELFNKILNRIHVKIKTISRQKIDEQFCWYVVPEIIIGVPKYDQGTLIAYLIDKLKTNGFIVRYYHPNTIFICWKHWVPSYVRNEIKSKTGIVLDEYGKKVTQDHDDTRYITNNDYSNGPNGNNTKNIQTKPKDDKKYTPINSYKPSGKLIYNDELFDDLENKIRIL
;
A
#
# COMPACT_ATOMS: atom_id res chain seq x y z
N MET A 1 -36.31 9.04 40.83
CA MET A 1 -37.55 9.84 40.74
C MET A 1 -38.45 9.15 39.73
N ALA A 2 -39.53 8.51 40.18
CA ALA A 2 -40.49 7.89 39.28
C ALA A 2 -41.44 8.97 38.76
N ASN A 3 -41.51 9.14 37.44
CA ASN A 3 -42.46 10.05 36.80
C ASN A 3 -43.74 9.25 36.48
N ILE A 4 -44.91 9.91 36.50
CA ILE A 4 -46.20 9.25 36.26
C ILE A 4 -46.25 8.49 34.92
N PHE A 5 -45.52 8.95 33.90
CA PHE A 5 -45.36 8.29 32.60
C PHE A 5 -44.44 7.05 32.60
N THR A 6 -43.60 6.88 33.62
CA THR A 6 -42.71 5.71 33.75
C THR A 6 -43.38 4.53 34.46
N LEU A 7 -44.52 4.75 35.14
CA LEU A 7 -45.27 3.73 35.86
C LEU A 7 -46.19 2.90 34.94
N GLU A 8 -46.58 3.44 33.79
CA GLU A 8 -47.48 2.78 32.82
C GLU A 8 -46.77 1.70 31.98
N ASN A 9 -45.43 1.64 32.03
CA ASN A 9 -44.62 0.71 31.25
C ASN A 9 -44.43 -0.67 31.93
N THR A 10 -45.22 -1.00 32.96
CA THR A 10 -45.11 -2.28 33.70
C THR A 10 -45.79 -3.46 33.00
N VAL A 11 -46.52 -3.21 31.91
CA VAL A 11 -47.22 -4.25 31.14
C VAL A 11 -46.29 -5.12 30.28
N ASP A 12 -45.08 -4.62 29.99
CA ASP A 12 -44.04 -5.30 29.20
C ASP A 12 -42.86 -5.78 30.07
N PHE A 13 -43.12 -6.12 31.33
CA PHE A 13 -42.07 -6.63 32.22
C PHE A 13 -41.62 -8.05 31.79
N THR A 14 -40.45 -8.11 31.17
CA THR A 14 -39.76 -9.38 30.90
C THR A 14 -38.62 -9.52 31.91
N GLU A 15 -38.57 -10.63 32.66
CA GLU A 15 -37.58 -10.85 33.73
C GLU A 15 -36.12 -10.87 33.20
N LYS A 16 -35.94 -11.25 31.94
CA LYS A 16 -34.64 -11.25 31.26
C LYS A 16 -34.67 -10.30 30.07
N ILE A 17 -33.84 -9.26 30.12
CA ILE A 17 -33.58 -8.38 28.99
C ILE A 17 -32.49 -8.97 28.09
N ASN A 18 -32.67 -8.88 26.77
CA ASN A 18 -31.59 -9.18 25.83
C ASN A 18 -30.57 -8.04 25.88
N ILE A 19 -29.32 -8.36 26.23
CA ILE A 19 -28.26 -7.36 26.36
C ILE A 19 -27.89 -6.78 24.98
N ASP A 20 -28.03 -7.55 23.90
CA ASP A 20 -27.70 -7.12 22.54
C ASP A 20 -28.68 -6.08 22.00
N SER A 21 -29.96 -6.13 22.40
CA SER A 21 -30.95 -5.13 21.95
C SER A 21 -30.64 -3.72 22.46
N LEU A 22 -29.85 -3.60 23.54
CA LEU A 22 -29.35 -2.33 24.06
C LEU A 22 -28.35 -1.65 23.10
N TYR A 23 -27.73 -2.41 22.18
CA TYR A 23 -26.74 -1.90 21.23
C TYR A 23 -27.31 -1.60 19.84
N GLU A 24 -28.57 -1.92 19.55
CA GLU A 24 -29.19 -1.71 18.24
C GLU A 24 -29.08 -0.26 17.76
N LYS A 25 -29.33 0.71 18.65
CA LYS A 25 -29.22 2.13 18.31
C LYS A 25 -27.80 2.52 17.93
N LYS A 26 -26.80 1.98 18.63
CA LYS A 26 -25.38 2.23 18.33
C LYS A 26 -25.01 1.61 16.99
N GLN A 27 -25.42 0.36 16.75
CA GLN A 27 -25.20 -0.31 15.47
C GLN A 27 -25.81 0.49 14.31
N GLN A 28 -27.05 0.96 14.45
CA GLN A 28 -27.69 1.79 13.43
C GLN A 28 -26.91 3.08 13.16
N MET A 29 -26.38 3.73 14.19
CA MET A 29 -25.53 4.92 14.02
C MET A 29 -24.24 4.60 13.26
N ASP A 30 -23.59 3.49 13.58
CA ASP A 30 -22.35 3.06 12.92
C ASP A 30 -22.59 2.70 11.45
N LEU A 31 -23.71 2.03 11.14
CA LEU A 31 -24.13 1.73 9.77
C LEU A 31 -24.39 3.02 8.98
N ASN A 32 -25.13 3.97 9.55
CA ASN A 32 -25.39 5.27 8.92
C ASN A 32 -24.08 6.05 8.65
N LYS A 33 -23.10 5.97 9.58
CA LYS A 33 -21.77 6.56 9.41
C LYS A 33 -21.03 5.93 8.23
N LEU A 34 -21.05 4.59 8.12
CA LEU A 34 -20.43 3.87 7.02
C LEU A 34 -21.06 4.23 5.67
N GLU A 35 -22.39 4.33 5.61
CA GLU A 35 -23.09 4.76 4.40
C GLU A 35 -22.68 6.17 3.97
N LEU A 36 -22.58 7.10 4.92
CA LEU A 36 -22.13 8.45 4.65
C LEU A 36 -20.71 8.46 4.06
N PHE A 37 -19.83 7.66 4.65
CA PHE A 37 -18.44 7.55 4.22
C PHE A 37 -18.35 7.04 2.78
N ASN A 38 -19.14 6.01 2.45
CA ASN A 38 -19.24 5.47 1.10
C ASN A 38 -19.84 6.48 0.10
N LYS A 39 -20.83 7.28 0.52
CA LYS A 39 -21.40 8.35 -0.32
C LYS A 39 -20.35 9.39 -0.70
N ILE A 40 -19.53 9.84 0.26
CA ILE A 40 -18.45 10.80 -0.03
C ILE A 40 -17.35 10.17 -0.88
N LEU A 41 -16.97 8.93 -0.61
CA LEU A 41 -16.00 8.20 -1.43
C LEU A 41 -16.46 8.10 -2.90
N ASN A 42 -17.74 7.80 -3.13
CA ASN A 42 -18.30 7.78 -4.47
C ASN A 42 -18.24 9.15 -5.16
N ARG A 43 -18.51 10.24 -4.44
CA ARG A 43 -18.35 11.62 -4.99
C ARG A 43 -16.92 11.90 -5.42
N ILE A 44 -15.93 11.43 -4.67
CA ILE A 44 -14.52 11.55 -5.04
C ILE A 44 -14.25 10.76 -6.33
N HIS A 45 -14.69 9.51 -6.42
CA HIS A 45 -14.52 8.71 -7.63
C HIS A 45 -15.16 9.35 -8.87
N VAL A 46 -16.36 9.93 -8.73
CA VAL A 46 -17.01 10.68 -9.81
C VAL A 46 -16.16 11.89 -10.20
N LYS A 47 -15.65 12.66 -9.23
CA LYS A 47 -14.78 13.81 -9.51
C LYS A 47 -13.50 13.41 -10.26
N ILE A 48 -12.85 12.33 -9.83
CA ILE A 48 -11.65 11.78 -10.49
C ILE A 48 -11.97 11.42 -11.95
N LYS A 49 -13.08 10.70 -12.18
CA LYS A 49 -13.52 10.33 -13.54
C LYS A 49 -13.80 11.56 -14.41
N THR A 50 -14.45 12.58 -13.84
CA THR A 50 -14.75 13.82 -14.55
C THR A 50 -13.48 14.57 -14.94
N ILE A 51 -12.52 14.72 -14.02
CA ILE A 51 -11.24 15.42 -14.30
C ILE A 51 -10.43 14.66 -15.34
N SER A 52 -10.31 13.34 -15.20
CA SER A 52 -9.61 12.48 -16.17
C SER A 52 -10.17 12.61 -17.59
N ARG A 53 -11.48 12.85 -17.74
CA ARG A 53 -12.11 13.10 -19.05
C ARG A 53 -11.87 14.51 -19.58
N GLN A 54 -11.81 15.51 -18.70
CA GLN A 54 -11.67 16.92 -19.09
C GLN A 54 -10.23 17.29 -19.41
N LYS A 55 -9.26 16.70 -18.69
CA LYS A 55 -7.84 17.03 -18.79
C LYS A 55 -7.03 15.77 -19.03
N ILE A 56 -6.52 15.63 -20.25
CA ILE A 56 -5.73 14.47 -20.65
C ILE A 56 -4.33 14.49 -20.00
N ASP A 57 -3.72 15.68 -19.89
CA ASP A 57 -2.35 15.83 -19.41
C ASP A 57 -2.21 15.89 -17.87
N GLU A 58 -3.31 16.16 -17.16
CA GLU A 58 -3.33 16.27 -15.70
C GLU A 58 -3.95 15.02 -15.06
N GLN A 59 -3.12 14.15 -14.48
CA GLN A 59 -3.57 12.93 -13.78
C GLN A 59 -3.61 13.09 -12.25
N PHE A 60 -4.16 14.21 -11.78
CA PHE A 60 -4.35 14.49 -10.35
C PHE A 60 -5.66 15.24 -10.08
N CYS A 61 -6.11 15.22 -8.82
CA CYS A 61 -7.33 15.89 -8.36
C CYS A 61 -7.17 16.39 -6.92
N TRP A 62 -7.60 17.62 -6.68
CA TRP A 62 -7.79 18.17 -5.33
C TRP A 62 -9.24 18.00 -4.91
N TYR A 63 -9.48 17.43 -3.73
CA TYR A 63 -10.80 17.27 -3.15
C TYR A 63 -10.87 17.94 -1.78
N VAL A 64 -11.82 18.86 -1.63
CA VAL A 64 -12.14 19.49 -0.35
C VAL A 64 -13.24 18.67 0.30
N VAL A 65 -12.95 18.11 1.48
CA VAL A 65 -13.92 17.33 2.24
C VAL A 65 -14.86 18.30 2.96
N PRO A 66 -16.20 18.19 2.76
CA PRO A 66 -17.15 19.04 3.47
C PRO A 66 -17.04 18.88 4.99
N GLU A 67 -17.09 19.99 5.70
CA GLU A 67 -17.11 20.02 7.17
C GLU A 67 -18.51 19.71 7.72
N ILE A 68 -19.54 20.12 6.97
CA ILE A 68 -20.95 19.92 7.29
C ILE A 68 -21.70 19.29 6.13
N ILE A 69 -22.61 18.37 6.46
CA ILE A 69 -23.49 17.69 5.50
C ILE A 69 -24.92 17.89 6.00
N ILE A 70 -25.75 18.54 5.19
CA ILE A 70 -27.16 18.79 5.52
C ILE A 70 -27.86 17.45 5.76
N GLY A 71 -28.58 17.35 6.89
CA GLY A 71 -29.33 16.15 7.28
C GLY A 71 -28.54 15.12 8.07
N VAL A 72 -27.24 15.35 8.35
CA VAL A 72 -26.43 14.48 9.21
C VAL A 72 -26.10 15.21 10.52
N PRO A 73 -26.50 14.68 11.69
CA PRO A 73 -26.12 15.26 12.97
C PRO A 73 -24.62 15.07 13.23
N LYS A 74 -23.99 16.05 13.89
CA LYS A 74 -22.58 16.09 14.35
C LYS A 74 -21.67 15.02 13.72
N TYR A 75 -21.07 15.38 12.60
CA TYR A 75 -20.21 14.51 11.81
C TYR A 75 -18.72 14.68 12.21
N ASP A 76 -18.01 13.57 12.37
CA ASP A 76 -16.57 13.55 12.65
C ASP A 76 -15.77 13.51 11.35
N GLN A 77 -15.23 14.67 11.00
CA GLN A 77 -14.46 14.88 9.79
C GLN A 77 -13.11 14.16 9.79
N GLY A 78 -12.43 14.08 10.94
CA GLY A 78 -11.12 13.46 11.03
C GLY A 78 -11.20 11.97 10.69
N THR A 79 -12.20 11.28 11.25
CA THR A 79 -12.43 9.87 10.95
C THR A 79 -12.82 9.65 9.49
N LEU A 80 -13.61 10.53 8.86
CA LEU A 80 -13.89 10.39 7.42
C LEU A 80 -12.63 10.55 6.59
N ILE A 81 -11.82 11.59 6.83
CA ILE A 81 -10.61 11.85 6.05
C ILE A 81 -9.68 10.63 6.13
N ALA A 82 -9.49 10.09 7.34
CA ALA A 82 -8.70 8.88 7.54
C ALA A 82 -9.26 7.69 6.72
N TYR A 83 -10.57 7.46 6.77
CA TYR A 83 -11.23 6.41 5.98
C TYR A 83 -11.05 6.60 4.47
N LEU A 84 -11.22 7.82 3.96
CA LEU A 84 -11.08 8.12 2.54
C LEU A 84 -9.64 7.89 2.07
N ILE A 85 -8.65 8.33 2.85
CA ILE A 85 -7.24 8.13 2.54
C ILE A 85 -6.91 6.64 2.47
N ASP A 86 -7.37 5.84 3.43
CA ASP A 86 -7.13 4.40 3.47
C ASP A 86 -7.74 3.69 2.25
N LYS A 87 -9.01 3.98 1.94
CA LYS A 87 -9.70 3.40 0.78
C LYS A 87 -9.08 3.80 -0.55
N LEU A 88 -8.70 5.06 -0.71
CA LEU A 88 -8.06 5.54 -1.93
C LEU A 88 -6.64 4.96 -2.10
N LYS A 89 -5.87 4.81 -1.02
CA LYS A 89 -4.55 4.15 -1.06
C LYS A 89 -4.67 2.67 -1.42
N THR A 90 -5.66 1.97 -0.85
CA THR A 90 -5.95 0.56 -1.18
C THR A 90 -6.27 0.39 -2.67
N ASN A 91 -6.91 1.40 -3.29
CA ASN A 91 -7.19 1.42 -4.73
C ASN A 91 -5.96 1.78 -5.60
N GLY A 92 -4.77 1.98 -5.02
CA GLY A 92 -3.54 2.29 -5.76
C GLY A 92 -3.33 3.77 -6.07
N PHE A 93 -4.14 4.69 -5.53
CA PHE A 93 -3.92 6.13 -5.69
C PHE A 93 -2.84 6.63 -4.73
N ILE A 94 -2.03 7.59 -5.19
CA ILE A 94 -1.14 8.35 -4.31
C ILE A 94 -1.99 9.46 -3.66
N VAL A 95 -2.10 9.42 -2.33
CA VAL A 95 -2.96 10.34 -1.57
C VAL A 95 -2.16 11.08 -0.51
N ARG A 96 -2.33 12.41 -0.44
CA ARG A 96 -1.73 13.28 0.58
C ARG A 96 -2.78 14.19 1.21
N TYR A 97 -2.71 14.37 2.51
CA TYR A 97 -3.59 15.25 3.27
C TYR A 97 -2.97 16.64 3.44
N TYR A 98 -3.79 17.67 3.27
CA TYR A 98 -3.44 19.07 3.46
C TYR A 98 -4.48 19.73 4.37
N HIS A 99 -4.01 20.29 5.49
CA HIS A 99 -4.85 20.98 6.47
C HIS A 99 -5.59 22.17 5.84
N PRO A 100 -6.87 22.43 6.18
CA PRO A 100 -7.68 21.75 7.21
C PRO A 100 -8.52 20.56 6.75
N ASN A 101 -8.84 20.46 5.46
CA ASN A 101 -9.86 19.51 4.98
C ASN A 101 -9.62 19.03 3.54
N THR A 102 -8.41 19.23 3.02
CA THR A 102 -8.10 19.03 1.61
C THR A 102 -7.29 17.74 1.40
N ILE A 103 -7.69 16.97 0.40
CA ILE A 103 -7.02 15.73 -0.01
C ILE A 103 -6.52 15.89 -1.44
N PHE A 104 -5.22 15.66 -1.63
CA PHE A 104 -4.60 15.53 -2.93
C PHE A 104 -4.60 14.07 -3.36
N ILE A 105 -5.06 13.80 -4.58
CA ILE A 105 -5.17 12.47 -5.16
C ILE A 105 -4.45 12.47 -6.51
N CYS A 106 -3.54 11.53 -6.74
CA CYS A 106 -2.76 11.42 -7.97
C CYS A 106 -2.72 9.97 -8.48
N TRP A 107 -2.82 9.81 -9.79
CA TRP A 107 -2.70 8.53 -10.50
C TRP A 107 -1.74 8.60 -11.70
N LYS A 108 -0.86 9.60 -11.75
CA LYS A 108 0.14 9.77 -12.82
C LYS A 108 1.15 8.63 -12.90
N HIS A 109 1.38 7.93 -11.79
CA HIS A 109 2.32 6.79 -11.72
C HIS A 109 1.78 5.51 -12.38
N TRP A 110 0.48 5.48 -12.71
CA TRP A 110 -0.15 4.30 -13.27
C TRP A 110 0.08 4.21 -14.77
N VAL A 111 0.62 3.08 -15.24
CA VAL A 111 0.83 2.81 -16.66
C VAL A 111 -0.37 2.08 -17.25
N PRO A 112 -1.10 2.65 -18.23
CA PRO A 112 -2.24 2.00 -18.83
C PRO A 112 -1.90 0.68 -19.54
N SER A 113 -2.87 -0.23 -19.56
CA SER A 113 -2.71 -1.57 -20.18
C SER A 113 -2.29 -1.51 -21.66
N TYR A 114 -2.85 -0.56 -22.44
CA TYR A 114 -2.52 -0.42 -23.86
C TYR A 114 -1.03 -0.09 -24.07
N VAL A 115 -0.46 0.80 -23.25
CA VAL A 115 0.97 1.15 -23.29
C VAL A 115 1.83 -0.06 -22.93
N ARG A 116 1.45 -0.81 -21.89
CA ARG A 116 2.19 -2.02 -21.48
C ARG A 116 2.18 -3.09 -22.56
N ASN A 117 1.04 -3.30 -23.22
CA ASN A 117 0.92 -4.25 -24.31
C ASN A 117 1.79 -3.86 -25.50
N GLU A 118 1.81 -2.58 -25.88
CA GLU A 118 2.70 -2.10 -26.93
C GLU A 118 4.17 -2.30 -26.60
N ILE A 119 4.60 -1.97 -25.39
CA ILE A 119 5.99 -2.15 -24.97
C ILE A 119 6.36 -3.64 -24.98
N LYS A 120 5.46 -4.50 -24.50
CA LYS A 120 5.65 -5.96 -24.53
C LYS A 120 5.79 -6.47 -25.96
N SER A 121 4.94 -6.04 -26.90
CA SER A 121 5.03 -6.44 -28.30
C SER A 121 6.29 -5.95 -28.99
N LYS A 122 6.76 -4.73 -28.69
CA LYS A 122 7.93 -4.12 -29.35
C LYS A 122 9.26 -4.60 -28.76
N THR A 123 9.33 -4.82 -27.44
CA THR A 123 10.59 -5.08 -26.72
C THR A 123 10.69 -6.47 -26.10
N GLY A 124 9.58 -7.23 -26.05
CA GLY A 124 9.51 -8.51 -25.35
C GLY A 124 9.49 -8.40 -23.83
N ILE A 125 9.59 -7.19 -23.26
CA ILE A 125 9.66 -6.97 -21.81
C ILE A 125 8.25 -6.87 -21.22
N VAL A 126 7.97 -7.65 -20.18
CA VAL A 126 6.74 -7.54 -19.39
C VAL A 126 6.92 -6.47 -18.31
N LEU A 127 6.03 -5.47 -18.33
CA LEU A 127 6.01 -4.38 -17.35
C LEU A 127 4.84 -4.51 -16.39
N ASP A 128 5.07 -4.09 -15.14
CA ASP A 128 4.08 -3.96 -14.09
C ASP A 128 3.27 -2.64 -14.21
N GLU A 129 2.22 -2.48 -13.40
CA GLU A 129 1.32 -1.31 -13.32
C GLU A 129 2.06 -0.01 -13.02
N TYR A 130 3.20 -0.12 -12.36
CA TYR A 130 4.07 0.99 -11.99
C TYR A 130 5.25 1.19 -12.95
N GLY A 131 5.26 0.50 -14.10
CA GLY A 131 6.32 0.61 -15.11
C GLY A 131 7.64 -0.09 -14.77
N LYS A 132 7.65 -0.94 -13.73
CA LYS A 132 8.81 -1.78 -13.38
C LYS A 132 8.84 -3.04 -14.23
N LYS A 133 10.05 -3.48 -14.63
CA LYS A 133 10.22 -4.74 -15.36
C LYS A 133 9.91 -5.90 -14.43
N VAL A 134 9.03 -6.80 -14.84
CA VAL A 134 8.76 -8.04 -14.11
C VAL A 134 9.84 -9.04 -14.52
N THR A 135 10.96 -9.04 -13.82
CA THR A 135 11.90 -10.16 -13.89
C THR A 135 11.30 -11.33 -13.10
N GLN A 136 11.27 -12.52 -13.69
CA GLN A 136 10.81 -13.74 -13.04
C GLN A 136 11.85 -14.30 -12.04
N ASP A 137 12.67 -13.42 -11.48
CA ASP A 137 13.63 -13.77 -10.44
C ASP A 137 12.88 -13.66 -9.11
N HIS A 138 12.60 -14.80 -8.52
CA HIS A 138 12.19 -14.92 -7.12
C HIS A 138 13.22 -14.23 -6.24
N ASP A 139 13.00 -12.97 -5.85
CA ASP A 139 13.75 -12.36 -4.76
C ASP A 139 12.97 -11.25 -4.06
N ASP A 140 12.68 -11.51 -2.78
CA ASP A 140 12.66 -10.60 -1.65
C ASP A 140 12.43 -9.11 -1.95
N THR A 141 11.16 -8.72 -2.08
CA THR A 141 10.78 -7.33 -1.77
C THR A 141 10.75 -7.16 -0.25
N ARG A 142 11.93 -6.91 0.31
CA ARG A 142 12.05 -6.19 1.59
C ARG A 142 11.29 -4.88 1.45
N TYR A 143 10.21 -4.74 2.21
CA TYR A 143 9.58 -3.45 2.45
C TYR A 143 10.62 -2.53 3.09
N ILE A 144 11.18 -1.58 2.33
CA ILE A 144 11.83 -0.42 2.92
C ILE A 144 10.71 0.47 3.46
N THR A 145 10.32 0.22 4.71
CA THR A 145 9.65 1.22 5.55
C THR A 145 10.74 2.05 6.21
N ASN A 146 11.11 3.16 5.57
CA ASN A 146 11.84 4.22 6.26
C ASN A 146 10.81 4.98 7.14
N ASN A 147 10.69 4.56 8.38
CA ASN A 147 10.22 5.41 9.47
C ASN A 147 11.08 5.10 10.69
N ASP A 148 12.26 5.70 10.68
CA ASP A 148 13.17 5.73 11.80
C ASP A 148 12.69 6.81 12.79
N TYR A 149 11.91 6.37 13.78
CA TYR A 149 11.69 7.10 15.02
C TYR A 149 11.92 6.11 16.15
N SER A 150 13.15 6.03 16.64
CA SER A 150 13.44 5.41 17.92
C SER A 150 14.43 6.27 18.71
N ASN A 151 13.89 6.95 19.71
CA ASN A 151 14.64 7.50 20.83
C ASN A 151 14.11 6.78 22.07
N GLY A 152 14.97 6.02 22.75
CA GLY A 152 14.61 5.31 23.97
C GLY A 152 15.63 4.23 24.34
N PRO A 153 16.49 4.45 25.34
CA PRO A 153 17.46 3.45 25.78
C PRO A 153 16.86 2.62 26.92
N ASN A 154 16.85 1.28 26.79
CA ASN A 154 17.03 0.40 27.95
C ASN A 154 17.17 -1.09 27.59
N GLY A 155 18.33 -1.66 27.95
CA GLY A 155 18.45 -2.75 28.92
C GLY A 155 17.88 -4.14 28.61
N ASN A 156 18.80 -5.07 28.35
CA ASN A 156 18.88 -6.44 28.87
C ASN A 156 17.82 -7.48 28.47
N ASN A 157 18.20 -8.49 27.68
CA ASN A 157 18.65 -9.79 28.20
C ASN A 157 18.81 -10.86 27.11
N THR A 158 19.98 -11.48 27.18
CA THR A 158 20.48 -12.65 26.46
C THR A 158 19.65 -13.89 26.75
N LYS A 159 19.13 -14.58 25.72
CA LYS A 159 18.98 -16.05 25.71
C LYS A 159 19.20 -16.61 24.31
N ASN A 160 20.33 -17.31 24.19
CA ASN A 160 20.76 -18.12 23.05
C ASN A 160 19.79 -19.29 22.83
N ILE A 161 19.35 -19.49 21.58
CA ILE A 161 18.89 -20.79 21.09
C ILE A 161 19.72 -21.08 19.83
N GLN A 162 20.58 -22.10 19.93
CA GLN A 162 21.39 -22.60 18.83
C GLN A 162 20.53 -23.44 17.90
N THR A 163 20.46 -23.07 16.63
CA THR A 163 20.06 -23.97 15.54
C THR A 163 21.11 -23.88 14.42
N LYS A 164 21.56 -25.05 13.98
CA LYS A 164 22.69 -25.27 13.07
C LYS A 164 22.53 -24.51 11.74
N PRO A 165 23.59 -23.89 11.19
CA PRO A 165 23.53 -23.35 9.83
C PRO A 165 23.43 -24.51 8.84
N LYS A 166 22.39 -24.50 8.00
CA LYS A 166 22.36 -25.26 6.75
C LYS A 166 23.35 -24.58 5.80
N ASP A 167 24.14 -25.38 5.09
CA ASP A 167 25.11 -24.90 4.10
C ASP A 167 24.42 -24.04 3.03
N ASP A 168 24.55 -22.73 3.17
CA ASP A 168 24.23 -21.78 2.10
C ASP A 168 25.27 -21.97 1.00
N LYS A 169 24.87 -22.62 -0.10
CA LYS A 169 25.67 -22.63 -1.32
C LYS A 169 25.79 -21.19 -1.82
N LYS A 170 26.91 -20.56 -1.49
CA LYS A 170 27.24 -19.20 -1.94
C LYS A 170 27.52 -19.27 -3.45
N TYR A 171 26.54 -18.88 -4.26
CA TYR A 171 26.71 -18.80 -5.70
C TYR A 171 27.57 -17.59 -6.03
N THR A 172 28.68 -17.82 -6.74
CA THR A 172 29.53 -16.75 -7.27
C THR A 172 28.90 -16.19 -8.55
N PRO A 173 28.93 -14.87 -8.77
CA PRO A 173 28.40 -14.27 -9.99
C PRO A 173 29.10 -14.85 -11.22
N ILE A 174 28.34 -15.07 -12.31
CA ILE A 174 28.80 -15.76 -13.53
C ILE A 174 30.09 -15.15 -14.09
N ASN A 175 30.25 -13.83 -13.99
CA ASN A 175 31.45 -13.11 -14.43
C ASN A 175 32.74 -13.48 -13.65
N SER A 176 32.62 -14.12 -12.49
CA SER A 176 33.76 -14.56 -11.67
C SER A 176 34.09 -16.05 -11.81
N TYR A 177 33.39 -16.76 -12.71
CA TYR A 177 33.63 -18.17 -12.94
C TYR A 177 34.95 -18.38 -13.68
N LYS A 178 35.96 -18.89 -12.97
CA LYS A 178 37.17 -19.45 -13.57
C LYS A 178 37.03 -20.97 -13.66
N PRO A 179 37.01 -21.55 -14.86
CA PRO A 179 36.88 -23.00 -15.00
C PRO A 179 38.10 -23.71 -14.41
N SER A 180 37.88 -24.54 -13.39
CA SER A 180 38.95 -25.37 -12.82
C SER A 180 39.16 -26.62 -13.67
N GLY A 181 40.18 -26.59 -14.51
CA GLY A 181 40.61 -27.72 -15.34
C GLY A 181 41.87 -27.32 -16.08
N LYS A 182 42.73 -28.29 -16.42
CA LYS A 182 43.93 -28.05 -17.25
C LYS A 182 43.49 -27.79 -18.69
N LEU A 183 42.89 -26.63 -18.92
CA LEU A 183 42.38 -26.18 -20.20
C LEU A 183 43.56 -25.78 -21.09
N ILE A 184 43.48 -26.21 -22.35
CA ILE A 184 44.53 -25.99 -23.36
C ILE A 184 44.58 -24.51 -23.79
N TYR A 185 43.51 -23.76 -23.55
CA TYR A 185 43.37 -22.34 -23.89
C TYR A 185 42.88 -21.58 -22.65
N ASN A 186 43.82 -21.04 -21.88
CA ASN A 186 43.55 -20.12 -20.77
C ASN A 186 43.94 -18.70 -21.19
N ASP A 187 43.29 -17.69 -20.61
CA ASP A 187 43.63 -16.28 -20.85
C ASP A 187 45.12 -15.99 -20.56
N GLU A 188 45.72 -16.69 -19.58
CA GLU A 188 47.14 -16.61 -19.24
C GLU A 188 48.09 -17.00 -20.40
N LEU A 189 47.67 -17.89 -21.31
CA LEU A 189 48.46 -18.24 -22.50
C LEU A 189 48.47 -17.12 -23.53
N PHE A 190 47.37 -16.38 -23.65
CA PHE A 190 47.29 -15.23 -24.54
C PHE A 190 48.15 -14.08 -24.02
N ASP A 191 48.19 -13.87 -22.70
CA ASP A 191 49.06 -12.88 -22.06
C ASP A 191 50.55 -13.20 -22.28
N ASP A 192 50.95 -14.46 -22.16
CA ASP A 192 52.35 -14.87 -22.40
C ASP A 192 52.74 -14.76 -23.89
N LEU A 193 51.79 -15.07 -24.78
CA LEU A 193 51.98 -14.90 -26.23
C LEU A 193 52.07 -13.42 -26.64
N GLU A 194 51.24 -12.55 -26.07
CA GLU A 194 51.30 -11.11 -26.29
C GLU A 194 52.63 -10.52 -25.80
N ASN A 195 53.09 -10.94 -24.61
CA ASN A 195 54.37 -10.51 -24.06
C ASN A 195 55.54 -10.94 -24.94
N LYS A 196 55.48 -12.15 -25.52
CA LYS A 196 56.52 -12.64 -26.43
C LYS A 196 56.52 -11.94 -27.78
N ILE A 197 55.35 -11.55 -28.29
CA ILE A 197 55.22 -10.75 -29.52
C ILE A 197 55.73 -9.32 -29.32
N ARG A 198 55.55 -8.72 -28.13
CA ARG A 198 56.03 -7.36 -27.83
C ARG A 198 57.56 -7.24 -27.69
N ILE A 199 58.29 -8.35 -27.57
CA ILE A 199 59.75 -8.38 -27.40
C ILE A 199 60.47 -8.59 -28.76
N LEU A 200 59.74 -8.75 -29.86
CA LEU A 200 60.24 -8.70 -31.24
C LEU A 200 59.98 -7.32 -31.87
#